data_AF-A0A5S3X754-F1
#
_entry.id   AF-A0A5S3X754-F1
#
_cell.length_a   1.000
_cell.length_b   1.000
_cell.length_c   1.000
_cell.angle_alpha   90.00
_cell.angle_beta   90.00
_cell.angle_gamma   90.00
#
_symmetry.space_group_name_H-M   'P 1'
#
loop_
_entity.id
_entity.type
_entity.pdbx_description
1 polymer ?
#
loop_
_entity_poly.entity_id
_entity_poly.type
_entity_poly.pdbx_seq_one_letter_code
_entity_poly.pdbx_strand_id
1 'polypeptide(L)'
;MRFILLIVFILPACAWAAVCDRAKLSYLLETAAAQENIYAVQFALDLGANPNGVTEPISIKCFSGMPTASPVMHAASHEDTAILKLLLQSGASPNTGCCDTSALQIAKENKNPEAAKLLKQYGAKH
;
A
#
# COMPACT_ATOMS: atom_id res chain seq x y z
N MET A 1 48.07 -9.54 -28.80
CA MET A 1 47.00 -8.53 -28.81
C MET A 1 45.95 -8.91 -27.79
N ARG A 2 45.89 -8.22 -26.64
CA ARG A 2 44.87 -8.43 -25.61
C ARG A 2 43.65 -7.56 -25.97
N PHE A 3 42.54 -8.19 -26.34
CA PHE A 3 41.26 -7.50 -26.49
C PHE A 3 40.72 -7.16 -25.10
N ILE A 4 40.75 -5.87 -24.75
CA ILE A 4 40.10 -5.35 -23.55
C ILE A 4 38.60 -5.25 -23.88
N LEU A 5 37.79 -6.17 -23.35
CA LEU A 5 36.34 -6.08 -23.35
C LEU A 5 35.92 -4.92 -22.42
N LEU A 6 35.62 -3.76 -22.99
CA LEU A 6 34.96 -2.67 -22.29
C LEU A 6 33.49 -3.05 -22.05
N ILE A 7 33.21 -3.69 -20.92
CA ILE A 7 31.84 -3.84 -20.41
C ILE A 7 31.42 -2.48 -19.84
N VAL A 8 30.65 -1.72 -20.62
CA VAL A 8 30.00 -0.50 -20.14
C VAL A 8 28.91 -0.90 -19.16
N PHE A 9 29.21 -0.84 -17.86
CA PHE A 9 28.20 -0.88 -16.81
C PHE A 9 27.40 0.43 -16.85
N ILE A 10 26.30 0.43 -17.59
CA ILE A 10 25.30 1.50 -17.52
C ILE A 10 24.65 1.38 -16.12
N LEU A 11 25.15 2.13 -15.14
CA LEU A 11 24.55 2.18 -13.80
C LEU A 11 23.13 2.80 -13.89
N PRO A 12 22.17 2.30 -13.08
CA PRO A 12 20.75 2.43 -13.38
C PRO A 12 20.19 3.73 -12.81
N ALA A 13 20.52 4.87 -13.41
CA ALA A 13 19.86 6.14 -13.06
C ALA A 13 18.32 6.04 -13.20
N CYS A 14 17.82 5.22 -14.15
CA CYS A 14 16.39 4.95 -14.32
C CYS A 14 15.74 4.16 -13.19
N ALA A 15 16.49 3.32 -12.45
CA ALA A 15 15.88 2.48 -11.41
C ALA A 15 15.42 3.29 -10.20
N TRP A 16 16.03 4.46 -9.95
CA TRP A 16 15.75 5.25 -8.75
C TRP A 16 14.55 6.18 -8.95
N ALA A 17 14.42 6.79 -10.13
CA ALA A 17 13.23 7.57 -10.51
C ALA A 17 11.97 6.69 -10.44
N ALA A 18 12.05 5.47 -10.96
CA ALA A 18 10.95 4.50 -10.94
C ALA A 18 10.45 4.16 -9.52
N VAL A 19 11.34 4.16 -8.50
CA VAL A 19 10.94 3.87 -7.11
C VAL A 19 10.09 5.01 -6.54
N CYS A 20 10.52 6.26 -6.70
CA CYS A 20 9.77 7.39 -6.14
C CYS A 20 8.49 7.69 -6.92
N ASP A 21 8.43 7.39 -8.22
CA ASP A 21 7.18 7.52 -8.99
C ASP A 21 6.14 6.49 -8.56
N ARG A 22 6.51 5.23 -8.35
CA ARG A 22 5.62 4.25 -7.72
C ARG A 22 5.21 4.68 -6.32
N ALA A 23 6.13 5.22 -5.52
CA ALA A 23 5.82 5.69 -4.18
C ALA A 23 4.75 6.81 -4.18
N LYS A 24 4.72 7.70 -5.18
CA LYS A 24 3.67 8.72 -5.30
C LYS A 24 2.30 8.08 -5.52
N LEU A 25 2.24 7.03 -6.34
CA LEU A 25 1.00 6.27 -6.57
C LEU A 25 0.54 5.53 -5.31
N SER A 26 1.47 4.92 -4.57
CA SER A 26 1.17 4.30 -3.27
C SER A 26 0.67 5.33 -2.25
N TYR A 27 1.24 6.53 -2.22
CA TYR A 27 0.78 7.60 -1.35
C TYR A 27 -0.63 8.09 -1.75
N LEU A 28 -0.88 8.24 -3.06
CA LEU A 28 -2.20 8.54 -3.58
C LEU A 28 -3.22 7.46 -3.16
N LEU A 29 -2.83 6.18 -3.24
CA LEU A 29 -3.66 5.07 -2.78
C LEU A 29 -4.04 5.20 -1.30
N GLU A 30 -3.09 5.54 -0.41
CA GLU A 30 -3.35 5.75 1.02
C GLU A 30 -4.41 6.82 1.25
N THR A 31 -4.22 8.00 0.65
CA THR A 31 -5.14 9.13 0.79
C THR A 31 -6.51 8.85 0.17
N ALA A 32 -6.55 8.17 -0.97
CA ALA A 32 -7.79 7.77 -1.62
C ALA A 32 -8.58 6.76 -0.78
N ALA A 33 -7.89 5.78 -0.16
CA ALA A 33 -8.50 4.84 0.75
C ALA A 33 -9.07 5.54 2.00
N ALA A 34 -8.36 6.52 2.56
CA ALA A 34 -8.84 7.32 3.69
C ALA A 34 -10.09 8.14 3.34
N GLN A 35 -10.22 8.61 2.10
CA GLN A 35 -11.33 9.43 1.60
C GLN A 35 -12.48 8.63 0.97
N GLU A 36 -12.46 7.29 1.08
CA GLU A 36 -13.46 6.41 0.48
C GLU A 36 -13.61 6.56 -1.05
N ASN A 37 -12.55 7.01 -1.73
CA ASN A 37 -12.57 7.23 -3.18
C ASN A 37 -12.16 5.96 -3.93
N ILE A 38 -13.13 5.05 -4.15
CA ILE A 38 -12.89 3.76 -4.78
C ILE A 38 -12.29 3.85 -6.20
N TYR A 39 -12.64 4.88 -6.99
CA TYR A 39 -12.09 5.05 -8.34
C TYR A 39 -10.62 5.45 -8.30
N ALA A 40 -10.24 6.36 -7.40
CA ALA A 40 -8.85 6.74 -7.22
C ALA A 40 -8.01 5.57 -6.66
N VAL A 41 -8.58 4.77 -5.76
CA VAL A 41 -7.97 3.51 -5.30
C VAL A 41 -7.71 2.58 -6.48
N GLN A 42 -8.72 2.33 -7.33
CA GLN A 42 -8.59 1.47 -8.51
C GLN A 42 -7.52 1.97 -9.47
N PHE A 43 -7.55 3.27 -9.83
CA PHE A 43 -6.55 3.83 -10.74
C PHE A 43 -5.13 3.76 -10.17
N ALA A 44 -4.94 4.04 -8.88
CA ALA A 44 -3.62 3.94 -8.27
C ALA A 44 -3.08 2.50 -8.35
N LEU A 45 -3.92 1.50 -8.05
CA LEU A 45 -3.57 0.08 -8.16
C LEU A 45 -3.26 -0.33 -9.60
N ASP A 46 -4.08 0.09 -10.58
CA ASP A 46 -3.86 -0.18 -12.00
C ASP A 46 -2.55 0.42 -12.53
N LEU A 47 -2.15 1.58 -11.99
CA LEU A 47 -0.87 2.22 -12.28
C LEU A 47 0.32 1.59 -11.53
N GLY A 48 0.07 0.57 -10.70
CA GLY A 48 1.10 -0.20 -10.02
C GLY A 48 1.50 0.34 -8.65
N ALA A 49 0.62 1.09 -7.97
CA ALA A 49 0.78 1.39 -6.55
C ALA A 49 0.97 0.10 -5.74
N ASN A 50 1.77 0.17 -4.67
CA ASN A 50 1.85 -0.91 -3.72
C ASN A 50 0.56 -0.94 -2.88
N PRO A 51 -0.23 -2.02 -2.87
CA PRO A 51 -1.47 -2.12 -2.11
C PRO A 51 -1.27 -1.99 -0.58
N ASN A 52 -0.04 -2.17 -0.10
CA ASN A 52 0.33 -1.97 1.31
C ASN A 52 0.73 -0.52 1.65
N GLY A 53 0.68 0.40 0.68
CA GLY A 53 1.10 1.79 0.86
C GLY A 53 2.62 1.99 0.78
N VAL A 54 3.05 3.12 1.32
CA VAL A 54 4.43 3.60 1.41
C VAL A 54 4.98 3.27 2.79
N THR A 55 6.21 2.77 2.81
CA THR A 55 6.93 2.55 4.08
C THR A 55 7.64 3.83 4.51
N GLU A 56 7.85 4.00 5.81
CA GLU A 56 8.55 5.16 6.37
C GLU A 56 9.92 5.43 5.69
N PRO A 57 10.80 4.43 5.45
CA PRO A 57 12.06 4.68 4.74
C PRO A 57 11.88 5.22 3.33
N ILE A 58 10.85 4.78 2.60
CA ILE A 58 10.54 5.29 1.26
C ILE A 58 9.98 6.70 1.35
N SER A 59 9.16 7.00 2.36
CA SER A 59 8.66 8.35 2.59
C SER A 59 9.79 9.33 2.92
N ILE A 60 10.72 8.96 3.81
CA ILE A 60 11.92 9.76 4.11
C ILE A 60 12.71 10.02 2.83
N LYS A 61 12.91 8.98 2.02
CA LYS A 61 13.70 9.06 0.78
C LYS A 61 13.04 9.93 -0.30
N CYS A 62 11.73 9.78 -0.52
CA CYS A 62 11.06 10.35 -1.69
C CYS A 62 10.26 11.62 -1.36
N PHE A 63 9.87 11.83 -0.10
CA PHE A 63 8.91 12.87 0.33
C PHE A 63 9.31 13.59 1.61
N SER A 64 10.59 13.57 2.00
CA SER A 64 11.10 14.22 3.22
C SER A 64 10.40 13.78 4.52
N GLY A 65 9.94 12.53 4.57
CA GLY A 65 9.34 11.95 5.78
C GLY A 65 7.90 12.37 6.01
N MET A 66 7.15 12.67 4.94
CA MET A 66 5.71 12.90 5.02
C MET A 66 5.00 11.73 5.73
N PRO A 67 3.97 11.98 6.57
CA PRO A 67 3.25 10.92 7.25
C PRO A 67 2.66 9.91 6.27
N THR A 68 2.84 8.61 6.54
CA THR A 68 2.27 7.51 5.77
C THR A 68 1.22 6.80 6.59
N ALA A 69 0.26 6.16 5.92
CA ALA A 69 -0.76 5.34 6.54
C ALA A 69 -0.91 3.99 5.82
N SER A 70 -1.57 3.05 6.48
CA SER A 70 -1.88 1.76 5.86
C SER A 70 -3.23 1.83 5.15
N PRO A 71 -3.30 1.63 3.82
CA PRO A 71 -4.57 1.64 3.09
C PRO A 71 -5.59 0.65 3.66
N VAL A 72 -5.14 -0.53 4.08
CA VAL A 72 -6.01 -1.58 4.66
C VAL A 72 -6.59 -1.16 6.00
N MET A 73 -5.84 -0.45 6.84
CA MET A 73 -6.35 0.03 8.12
C MET A 73 -7.42 1.11 7.94
N HIS A 74 -7.23 2.04 7.00
CA HIS A 74 -8.27 3.01 6.63
C HIS A 74 -9.52 2.30 6.12
N ALA A 75 -9.36 1.39 5.15
CA ALA A 75 -10.48 0.67 4.58
C ALA A 75 -11.23 -0.21 5.60
N ALA A 76 -10.52 -0.75 6.60
CA ALA A 76 -11.14 -1.50 7.69
C ALA A 76 -11.93 -0.63 8.68
N SER A 77 -11.66 0.68 8.72
CA SER A 77 -12.40 1.63 9.56
C SER A 77 -13.72 2.09 8.97
N HIS A 78 -13.94 1.86 7.67
CA HIS A 78 -15.12 2.31 6.96
C HIS A 78 -16.31 1.36 7.14
N GLU A 79 -17.51 1.87 6.88
CA GLU A 79 -18.73 1.06 6.88
C GLU A 79 -18.82 0.20 5.61
N ASP A 80 -18.56 0.81 4.44
CA ASP A 80 -18.51 0.09 3.16
C ASP A 80 -17.17 -0.64 3.00
N THR A 81 -17.25 -1.93 2.65
CA THR A 81 -16.10 -2.82 2.52
C THR A 81 -15.52 -2.92 1.11
N ALA A 82 -16.05 -2.17 0.14
CA ALA A 82 -15.64 -2.27 -1.25
C ALA A 82 -14.14 -1.97 -1.46
N ILE A 83 -13.62 -0.92 -0.83
CA ILE A 83 -12.18 -0.57 -0.89
C ILE A 83 -11.35 -1.63 -0.17
N LEU A 84 -11.80 -2.11 1.00
CA LEU A 84 -11.09 -3.14 1.75
C LEU A 84 -10.94 -4.41 0.92
N LYS A 85 -12.03 -4.85 0.27
CA LYS A 85 -12.04 -6.00 -0.63
C LYS A 85 -11.08 -5.80 -1.80
N LEU A 86 -11.10 -4.64 -2.44
CA LEU A 86 -10.23 -4.33 -3.58
C LEU A 86 -8.74 -4.36 -3.20
N LEU A 87 -8.36 -3.76 -2.07
CA LEU A 87 -6.99 -3.78 -1.57
C LEU A 87 -6.52 -5.21 -1.29
N LEU A 88 -7.34 -6.01 -0.61
CA LEU A 88 -7.03 -7.41 -0.29
C LEU A 88 -6.89 -8.27 -1.55
N GLN A 89 -7.78 -8.10 -2.53
CA GLN A 89 -7.69 -8.75 -3.85
C GLN A 89 -6.41 -8.37 -4.60
N SER A 90 -5.92 -7.16 -4.38
CA SER A 90 -4.69 -6.66 -4.98
C SER A 90 -3.42 -7.10 -4.25
N GLY A 91 -3.54 -7.91 -3.19
CA GLY A 91 -2.40 -8.45 -2.45
C GLY A 91 -1.97 -7.60 -1.24
N ALA A 92 -2.84 -6.73 -0.74
CA ALA A 92 -2.58 -6.08 0.54
C ALA A 92 -2.54 -7.11 1.69
N SER A 93 -1.65 -6.88 2.65
CA SER A 93 -1.51 -7.76 3.81
C SER A 93 -2.68 -7.57 4.78
N PRO A 94 -3.43 -8.64 5.11
CA PRO A 94 -4.56 -8.57 6.04
C PRO A 94 -4.11 -8.46 7.50
N ASN A 95 -2.81 -8.68 7.77
CA ASN A 95 -2.22 -8.63 9.12
C ASN A 95 -1.56 -7.28 9.41
N THR A 96 -1.88 -6.24 8.64
CA THR A 96 -1.31 -4.91 8.85
C THR A 96 -1.89 -4.29 10.12
N GLY A 97 -1.05 -3.60 10.87
CA GLY A 97 -1.43 -2.90 12.10
C GLY A 97 -0.44 -1.78 12.42
N CYS A 98 -0.88 -0.83 13.25
CA CYS A 98 -0.03 0.15 13.92
C CYS A 98 -0.35 0.14 15.39
N CYS A 99 0.65 0.43 16.22
CA CYS A 99 0.40 0.95 17.55
C CYS A 99 -0.43 -0.06 18.38
N ASP A 100 -0.12 -1.35 18.24
CA ASP A 100 -0.81 -2.52 18.81
C ASP A 100 -2.25 -2.78 18.32
N THR A 101 -2.71 -2.03 17.32
CA THR A 101 -4.04 -2.20 16.71
C THR A 101 -3.92 -2.76 15.29
N SER A 102 -4.57 -3.90 15.03
CA SER A 102 -4.65 -4.48 13.69
C SER A 102 -5.86 -3.98 12.89
N ALA A 103 -5.84 -4.14 11.57
CA ALA A 103 -7.01 -3.88 10.73
C ALA A 103 -8.23 -4.72 11.16
N LEU A 104 -8.03 -5.94 11.64
CA LEU A 104 -9.12 -6.79 12.11
C LEU A 104 -9.69 -6.31 13.44
N GLN A 105 -8.86 -5.76 14.32
CA GLN A 105 -9.34 -5.12 15.55
C GLN A 105 -10.17 -3.88 15.24
N ILE A 106 -9.72 -3.01 14.33
CA ILE A 106 -10.47 -1.82 13.88
C ILE A 106 -11.86 -2.23 13.37
N ALA A 107 -11.94 -3.23 12.50
CA ALA A 107 -13.23 -3.70 11.97
C ALA A 107 -14.18 -4.21 13.06
N LYS A 108 -13.65 -4.87 14.11
CA LYS A 108 -14.44 -5.33 15.26
C LYS A 108 -14.93 -4.17 16.12
N GLU A 109 -14.07 -3.20 16.42
CA GLU A 109 -14.39 -2.02 17.22
C GLU A 109 -15.47 -1.17 16.56
N ASN A 110 -15.41 -1.04 15.22
CA ASN A 110 -16.42 -0.35 14.43
C ASN A 110 -17.68 -1.19 14.17
N LYS A 111 -17.76 -2.41 14.74
CA LYS A 111 -18.90 -3.33 14.59
C LYS A 111 -19.23 -3.61 13.11
N ASN A 112 -18.20 -3.70 12.26
CA ASN A 112 -18.34 -4.05 10.85
C ASN A 112 -18.04 -5.57 10.65
N PRO A 113 -19.05 -6.45 10.73
CA PRO A 113 -18.85 -7.89 10.62
C PRO A 113 -18.40 -8.31 9.21
N GLU A 114 -18.76 -7.55 8.17
CA GLU A 114 -18.35 -7.83 6.81
C GLU A 114 -16.86 -7.58 6.61
N ALA A 115 -16.36 -6.44 7.09
CA ALA A 115 -14.92 -6.13 7.05
C ALA A 115 -14.11 -7.17 7.83
N ALA A 116 -14.57 -7.53 9.03
CA ALA A 116 -13.92 -8.56 9.84
C ALA A 116 -13.91 -9.94 9.16
N LYS A 117 -15.01 -10.29 8.46
CA LYS A 117 -15.10 -11.53 7.67
C LYS A 117 -14.13 -11.52 6.50
N LEU A 118 -14.07 -10.43 5.73
CA LEU A 118 -13.13 -10.29 4.62
C LEU A 118 -11.68 -10.44 5.09
N LEU A 119 -11.27 -9.69 6.12
CA LEU A 119 -9.91 -9.78 6.66
C LEU A 119 -9.54 -11.21 7.07
N LYS A 120 -10.44 -11.93 7.76
CA LYS A 120 -10.22 -13.34 8.11
C LYS A 120 -10.12 -14.25 6.90
N GLN A 121 -10.95 -14.06 5.87
CA GLN A 121 -10.90 -14.84 4.64
C GLN A 121 -9.54 -14.71 3.93
N TYR A 122 -8.91 -13.54 4.01
CA TYR A 122 -7.57 -13.31 3.46
C TYR A 122 -6.45 -13.73 4.42
N GLY A 123 -6.74 -14.17 5.65
CA GLY A 123 -5.76 -14.71 6.58
C GLY A 123 -5.31 -13.76 7.70
N ALA A 124 -6.15 -12.78 8.08
CA ALA A 124 -5.93 -12.00 9.30
C ALA A 124 -5.99 -12.89 10.55
N LYS A 125 -4.99 -12.80 11.42
CA LYS A 125 -4.85 -13.67 12.61
C LYS A 125 -5.33 -13.03 13.92
N HIS A 126 -5.22 -11.72 14.02
CA HIS A 126 -5.44 -10.90 15.20
C HIS A 126 -6.11 -9.61 14.78
#